data_AF-A0A948ERI3-F1
#
_entry.id   AF-A0A948ERI3-F1
#
_cell.length_a   1.000
_cell.length_b   1.000
_cell.length_c   1.000
_cell.angle_alpha   90.00
_cell.angle_beta   90.00
_cell.angle_gamma   90.00
#
_symmetry.space_group_name_H-M   'P 1'
#
loop_
_entity.id
_entity.type
_entity.pdbx_description
1 polymer ?
#
loop_
_entity_poly.entity_id
_entity_poly.type
_entity_poly.pdbx_seq_one_letter_code
_entity_poly.pdbx_strand_id
1 'polypeptide(L)'
;MIGLGDQNASFRVYVENRPKMPQYQQLFDCEALQAGDIDLVYQHCGNGWRKLFNVYAKLLCVLDPKLFHFPTQAASWQQYRDQFLLQKASDTALLFDAPLLKPKDSTIHLIAGRTHAKQLIQQGLGCQLYWLNEEFAIDPTNKVLVTPYFDYRQLSNEKIERSAKLLSSLLI
;
A
#
# COMPACT_ATOMS: atom_id res chain seq x y z
N MET A 1 0.28 -6.53 13.59
CA MET A 1 -0.04 -6.00 12.25
C MET A 1 -1.29 -6.71 11.81
N ILE A 2 -2.33 -5.98 11.48
CA ILE A 2 -3.61 -6.57 11.08
C ILE A 2 -3.86 -6.19 9.62
N GLY A 3 -3.94 -7.17 8.73
CA GLY A 3 -3.93 -6.87 7.31
C GLY A 3 -4.01 -8.09 6.41
N LEU A 4 -3.83 -7.82 5.12
CA LEU A 4 -3.68 -8.82 4.07
C LEU A 4 -2.26 -8.70 3.53
N GLY A 5 -1.56 -9.80 3.29
CA GLY A 5 -0.23 -9.75 2.72
C GLY A 5 0.83 -10.61 3.37
N ASP A 6 2.06 -10.35 2.97
CA ASP A 6 3.23 -10.92 3.62
C ASP A 6 3.45 -10.22 4.98
N GLN A 7 3.42 -10.99 6.06
CA GLN A 7 3.72 -10.51 7.41
C GLN A 7 5.12 -9.87 7.53
N ASN A 8 6.07 -10.25 6.66
CA ASN A 8 7.43 -9.73 6.66
C ASN A 8 7.64 -8.63 5.61
N ALA A 9 6.57 -8.13 4.97
CA ALA A 9 6.67 -7.15 3.90
C ALA A 9 7.48 -5.92 4.31
N SER A 10 8.41 -5.53 3.44
CA SER A 10 9.11 -4.25 3.47
C SER A 10 8.31 -3.15 2.78
N PHE A 11 7.36 -3.47 1.90
CA PHE A 11 6.46 -2.51 1.27
C PHE A 11 5.06 -2.60 1.89
N ARG A 12 4.70 -1.63 2.75
CA ARG A 12 3.44 -1.65 3.50
C ARG A 12 2.53 -0.49 3.10
N VAL A 13 1.30 -0.79 2.69
CA VAL A 13 0.26 0.19 2.40
C VAL A 13 -0.78 0.20 3.53
N TYR A 14 -1.16 1.38 3.99
CA TYR A 14 -2.10 1.57 5.09
C TYR A 14 -3.40 2.18 4.58
N VAL A 15 -4.52 1.52 4.88
CA VAL A 15 -5.88 1.99 4.57
C VAL A 15 -6.80 1.82 5.78
N GLU A 16 -7.77 2.71 5.92
CA GLU A 16 -8.70 2.72 7.06
C GLU A 16 -9.65 1.50 7.07
N ASN A 17 -10.09 1.05 5.90
CA ASN A 17 -11.21 0.11 5.78
C ASN A 17 -10.74 -1.32 5.50
N ARG A 18 -11.34 -2.29 6.19
CA ARG A 18 -11.23 -3.72 5.90
C ARG A 18 -12.26 -4.17 4.87
N PRO A 19 -12.02 -5.22 4.06
CA PRO A 19 -13.06 -5.77 3.20
C PRO A 19 -14.22 -6.28 4.05
N LYS A 20 -15.46 -6.02 3.63
CA LYS A 20 -16.69 -6.35 4.36
C LYS A 20 -17.07 -7.84 4.24
N MET A 21 -16.10 -8.72 4.46
CA MET A 21 -16.29 -10.17 4.53
C MET A 21 -15.96 -10.65 5.94
N PRO A 22 -16.75 -11.58 6.52
CA PRO A 22 -16.55 -12.03 7.90
C PRO A 22 -15.11 -12.44 8.22
N GLN A 23 -14.44 -13.17 7.31
CA GLN A 23 -13.06 -13.61 7.51
C GLN A 23 -12.07 -12.44 7.71
N TYR A 24 -12.28 -11.31 7.03
CA TYR A 24 -11.38 -10.17 7.07
C TYR A 24 -11.74 -9.16 8.18
N GLN A 25 -12.99 -9.18 8.62
CA GLN A 25 -13.42 -8.39 9.79
C GLN A 25 -12.83 -8.94 11.09
N GLN A 26 -12.62 -10.25 11.17
CA GLN A 26 -12.11 -10.93 12.37
C GLN A 26 -10.58 -11.17 12.33
N LEU A 27 -9.85 -10.52 11.42
CA LEU A 27 -8.38 -10.62 11.40
C LEU A 27 -7.77 -10.05 12.68
N PHE A 28 -6.89 -10.85 13.28
CA PHE A 28 -6.02 -10.47 14.40
C PHE A 28 -4.56 -10.33 13.98
N ASP A 29 -4.19 -10.87 12.81
CA ASP A 29 -2.85 -10.84 12.23
C ASP A 29 -2.88 -10.44 10.74
N CYS A 30 -1.71 -10.43 10.10
CA CYS A 30 -1.57 -10.21 8.67
C CYS A 30 -1.63 -11.56 7.95
N GLU A 31 -2.70 -11.79 7.18
CA GLU A 31 -2.90 -13.04 6.45
C GLU A 31 -2.57 -12.90 4.97
N ALA A 32 -1.70 -13.78 4.46
CA ALA A 32 -1.37 -13.81 3.05
C ALA A 32 -2.56 -14.29 2.21
N LEU A 33 -2.86 -13.57 1.14
CA LEU A 33 -3.87 -13.97 0.17
C LEU A 33 -3.39 -15.17 -0.65
N GLN A 34 -4.36 -15.92 -1.17
CA GLN A 34 -4.18 -16.96 -2.17
C GLN A 34 -4.62 -16.48 -3.55
N ALA A 35 -4.19 -17.21 -4.58
CA ALA A 35 -4.69 -16.99 -5.93
C ALA A 35 -6.23 -17.08 -5.96
N GLY A 36 -6.88 -16.04 -6.48
CA GLY A 36 -8.34 -15.91 -6.53
C GLY A 36 -8.98 -15.13 -5.38
N ASP A 37 -8.27 -14.90 -4.26
CA ASP A 37 -8.85 -14.15 -3.12
C ASP A 37 -9.16 -12.70 -3.47
N ILE A 38 -8.31 -12.05 -4.27
CA ILE A 38 -8.56 -10.68 -4.76
C ILE A 38 -9.85 -10.61 -5.58
N ASP A 39 -10.13 -11.63 -6.41
CA ASP A 39 -11.36 -11.71 -7.19
C ASP A 39 -12.57 -11.95 -6.31
N LEU A 40 -12.46 -12.80 -5.28
CA LEU A 40 -13.52 -12.99 -4.28
C LEU A 40 -13.82 -11.69 -3.52
N VAL A 41 -12.78 -10.96 -3.10
CA VAL A 41 -12.95 -9.65 -2.45
C VAL A 41 -13.66 -8.67 -3.39
N TYR A 42 -13.32 -8.64 -4.67
CA TYR A 42 -14.03 -7.82 -5.64
C TYR A 42 -15.51 -8.21 -5.69
N GLN A 43 -15.82 -9.49 -5.91
CA GLN A 43 -17.21 -9.97 -6.06
C GLN A 43 -18.08 -9.64 -4.83
N HIS A 44 -17.52 -9.71 -3.62
CA HIS A 44 -18.28 -9.54 -2.38
C HIS A 44 -18.20 -8.14 -1.75
N CYS A 45 -17.11 -7.40 -1.95
CA CYS A 45 -16.89 -6.09 -1.32
C CYS A 45 -17.02 -4.91 -2.29
N GLY A 46 -17.30 -5.19 -3.56
CA GLY A 46 -17.68 -4.20 -4.56
C GLY A 46 -16.51 -3.44 -5.19
N ASN A 47 -16.87 -2.46 -6.03
CA ASN A 47 -15.96 -1.80 -6.95
C ASN A 47 -14.82 -1.01 -6.28
N GLY A 48 -14.96 -0.61 -5.00
CA GLY A 48 -13.90 0.09 -4.27
C GLY A 48 -12.63 -0.73 -4.14
N TRP A 49 -12.76 -2.01 -3.78
CA TRP A 49 -11.64 -2.93 -3.61
C TRP A 49 -10.93 -3.27 -4.91
N ARG A 50 -11.71 -3.48 -5.99
CA ARG A 50 -11.14 -3.65 -7.33
C ARG A 50 -10.23 -2.48 -7.72
N LYS A 51 -10.65 -1.24 -7.44
CA LYS A 51 -9.82 -0.07 -7.72
C LYS A 51 -8.54 -0.07 -6.87
N LEU A 52 -8.67 -0.38 -5.59
CA LEU A 52 -7.54 -0.44 -4.66
C LEU A 52 -6.47 -1.41 -5.17
N PHE A 53 -6.83 -2.66 -5.44
CA PHE A 53 -5.87 -3.67 -5.90
C PHE A 53 -5.27 -3.32 -7.27
N ASN A 54 -6.07 -2.77 -8.19
CA ASN A 54 -5.56 -2.34 -9.49
C ASN A 54 -4.54 -1.22 -9.37
N VAL A 55 -4.84 -0.19 -8.57
CA VAL A 55 -3.95 0.95 -8.38
C VAL A 55 -2.68 0.53 -7.63
N TYR A 56 -2.81 -0.37 -6.65
CA TYR A 56 -1.67 -0.92 -5.93
C TYR A 56 -0.73 -1.68 -6.88
N ALA A 57 -1.24 -2.64 -7.66
CA ALA A 57 -0.42 -3.38 -8.60
C ALA A 57 0.23 -2.48 -9.66
N LYS A 58 -0.52 -1.49 -10.18
CA LYS A 58 0.03 -0.50 -11.11
C LYS A 58 1.18 0.29 -10.51
N LEU A 59 1.04 0.74 -9.26
CA LEU A 59 2.09 1.46 -8.55
C LEU A 59 3.35 0.61 -8.43
N LEU A 60 3.22 -0.65 -7.99
CA LEU A 60 4.36 -1.55 -7.82
C LEU A 60 5.08 -1.82 -9.15
N CYS A 61 4.35 -2.01 -10.23
CA CYS A 61 4.94 -2.31 -11.55
C CYS A 61 5.60 -1.10 -12.24
N VAL A 62 5.40 0.13 -11.76
CA VAL A 62 6.07 1.34 -12.30
C VAL A 62 7.30 1.76 -11.48
N LEU A 63 7.57 1.11 -10.36
CA LEU A 63 8.74 1.45 -9.54
C LEU A 63 10.05 1.17 -10.28
N ASP A 64 11.14 1.80 -9.83
CA ASP A 64 12.46 1.59 -10.43
C ASP A 64 12.92 0.13 -10.18
N PRO A 65 13.14 -0.69 -11.22
CA PRO A 65 13.57 -2.07 -11.06
C PRO A 65 14.97 -2.23 -10.43
N LYS A 66 15.76 -1.15 -10.33
CA LYS A 66 17.04 -1.17 -9.60
C LYS A 66 16.85 -1.09 -8.08
N LEU A 67 15.72 -0.57 -7.63
CA LEU A 67 15.40 -0.38 -6.21
C LEU A 67 14.37 -1.40 -5.71
N PHE A 68 13.51 -1.90 -6.59
CA PHE A 68 12.41 -2.79 -6.24
C PHE A 68 12.33 -3.99 -7.19
N HIS A 69 11.99 -5.16 -6.66
CA HIS A 69 11.88 -6.38 -7.47
C HIS A 69 10.53 -6.51 -8.21
N PHE A 70 9.47 -5.87 -7.70
CA PHE A 70 8.09 -6.01 -8.20
C PHE A 70 7.92 -5.82 -9.72
N PRO A 71 8.52 -4.80 -10.38
CA PRO A 71 8.34 -4.57 -11.82
C PRO A 71 8.80 -5.73 -12.70
N THR A 72 9.67 -6.61 -12.18
CA THR A 72 10.28 -7.71 -12.96
C THR A 72 9.59 -9.06 -12.73
N GLN A 73 8.64 -9.15 -11.79
CA GLN A 73 8.01 -10.42 -11.41
C GLN A 73 6.93 -10.89 -12.40
N ALA A 74 6.33 -9.97 -13.16
CA ALA A 74 5.25 -10.29 -14.10
C ALA A 74 5.30 -9.39 -15.34
N ALA A 75 4.73 -9.85 -16.46
CA ALA A 75 4.74 -9.08 -17.71
C ALA A 75 3.71 -7.92 -17.72
N SER A 76 2.82 -7.85 -16.72
CA SER A 76 1.82 -6.81 -16.59
C SER A 76 1.37 -6.64 -15.14
N TRP A 77 0.85 -5.46 -14.80
CA TRP A 77 0.30 -5.23 -13.47
C TRP A 77 -0.91 -6.11 -13.17
N GLN A 78 -1.67 -6.55 -14.17
CA GLN A 78 -2.78 -7.49 -14.00
C GLN A 78 -2.27 -8.85 -13.53
N GLN A 79 -1.25 -9.39 -14.21
CA GLN A 79 -0.63 -10.65 -13.80
C GLN A 79 0.01 -10.51 -12.42
N TYR A 80 0.69 -9.40 -12.14
CA TYR A 80 1.24 -9.13 -10.81
C TYR A 80 0.16 -9.17 -9.73
N ARG A 81 -0.96 -8.45 -9.96
CA ARG A 81 -2.12 -8.41 -9.06
C ARG A 81 -2.63 -9.82 -8.77
N ASP A 82 -2.83 -10.63 -9.81
CA ASP A 82 -3.53 -11.91 -9.67
C ASP A 82 -2.64 -13.02 -9.12
N GLN A 83 -1.31 -12.92 -9.30
CA GLN A 83 -0.36 -14.00 -8.98
C GLN A 83 0.60 -13.69 -7.82
N PHE A 84 0.78 -12.43 -7.44
CA PHE A 84 1.80 -12.04 -6.45
C PHE A 84 1.28 -11.11 -5.37
N LEU A 85 0.50 -10.08 -5.73
CA LEU A 85 0.10 -9.01 -4.82
C LEU A 85 -0.55 -9.57 -3.53
N LEU A 86 -0.01 -9.19 -2.37
CA LEU A 86 -0.46 -9.60 -1.04
C LEU A 86 -0.45 -11.11 -0.78
N GLN A 87 0.25 -11.89 -1.61
CA GLN A 87 0.49 -13.30 -1.34
C GLN A 87 1.71 -13.50 -0.45
N LYS A 88 1.93 -14.73 0.00
CA LYS A 88 3.09 -15.09 0.82
C LYS A 88 4.38 -14.83 0.05
N ALA A 89 5.39 -14.26 0.71
CA ALA A 89 6.68 -13.89 0.11
C ALA A 89 6.59 -12.86 -1.03
N SER A 90 5.47 -12.14 -1.14
CA SER A 90 5.31 -11.05 -2.11
C SER A 90 6.05 -9.78 -1.72
N ASP A 91 6.50 -9.68 -0.46
CA ASP A 91 7.11 -8.47 0.11
C ASP A 91 6.14 -7.26 0.14
N THR A 92 4.83 -7.53 0.03
CA THR A 92 3.76 -6.53 0.06
C THR A 92 2.74 -6.82 1.16
N ALA A 93 2.29 -5.77 1.85
CA ALA A 93 1.20 -5.86 2.82
C ALA A 93 0.24 -4.67 2.72
N LEU A 94 -1.05 -4.95 2.88
CA LEU A 94 -2.13 -3.99 3.03
C LEU A 94 -2.64 -4.06 4.47
N LEU A 95 -2.33 -3.04 5.25
CA LEU A 95 -2.54 -3.00 6.69
C LEU A 95 -3.69 -2.08 7.06
N PHE A 96 -4.40 -2.47 8.12
CA PHE A 96 -5.60 -1.81 8.65
C PHE A 96 -5.39 -1.18 10.03
N ASP A 97 -4.22 -1.42 10.65
CA ASP A 97 -3.77 -0.80 11.88
C ASP A 97 -2.74 0.31 11.60
N ALA A 98 -2.46 1.13 12.62
CA ALA A 98 -1.51 2.23 12.48
C ALA A 98 -0.08 1.70 12.17
N PRO A 99 0.71 2.44 11.37
CA PRO A 99 2.10 2.07 11.12
C PRO A 99 2.92 1.97 12.41
N LEU A 100 3.62 0.86 12.58
CA LEU A 100 4.69 0.73 13.57
C LEU A 100 5.99 1.23 12.96
N LEU A 101 6.27 2.52 13.13
CA LEU A 101 7.43 3.17 12.54
C LEU A 101 8.70 2.85 13.34
N LYS A 102 9.73 2.42 12.63
CA LYS A 102 11.07 2.17 13.17
C LYS A 102 12.06 3.00 12.35
N PRO A 103 12.56 4.13 12.87
CA PRO A 103 13.55 4.94 12.16
C PRO A 103 14.74 4.09 11.71
N LYS A 104 15.25 4.34 10.50
CA LYS A 104 16.39 3.63 9.87
C LYS A 104 16.13 2.19 9.43
N ASP A 105 14.89 1.70 9.55
CA ASP A 105 14.47 0.44 8.90
C ASP A 105 14.47 0.59 7.37
N SER A 106 14.58 -0.51 6.63
CA SER A 106 14.38 -0.55 5.18
C SER A 106 12.91 -0.51 4.76
N THR A 107 11.99 -0.70 5.71
CA THR A 107 10.54 -0.74 5.47
C THR A 107 10.01 0.61 4.96
N ILE A 108 9.27 0.57 3.86
CA ILE A 108 8.49 1.68 3.31
C ILE A 108 7.08 1.64 3.87
N HIS A 109 6.59 2.81 4.26
CA HIS A 109 5.25 3.00 4.78
C HIS A 109 4.45 3.93 3.89
N LEU A 110 3.49 3.40 3.14
CA LEU A 110 2.65 4.18 2.25
C LEU A 110 1.24 4.36 2.84
N ILE A 111 0.89 5.55 3.29
CA ILE A 111 -0.43 5.84 3.84
C ILE A 111 -1.34 6.34 2.72
N ALA A 112 -2.35 5.56 2.35
CA ALA A 112 -3.26 5.90 1.27
C ALA A 112 -4.42 6.75 1.81
N GLY A 113 -4.46 8.01 1.39
CA GLY A 113 -5.51 8.97 1.72
C GLY A 113 -5.06 9.99 2.77
N ARG A 114 -5.17 11.27 2.42
CA ARG A 114 -4.86 12.41 3.29
C ARG A 114 -5.66 12.43 4.59
N THR A 115 -6.97 12.16 4.53
CA THR A 115 -7.82 12.14 5.72
C THR A 115 -7.35 11.08 6.71
N HIS A 116 -7.04 9.88 6.21
CA HIS A 116 -6.52 8.78 7.02
C HIS A 116 -5.17 9.14 7.65
N ALA A 117 -4.24 9.71 6.88
CA ALA A 117 -2.96 10.17 7.41
C ALA A 117 -3.13 11.19 8.55
N LYS A 118 -4.05 12.16 8.39
CA LYS A 118 -4.33 13.15 9.44
C LYS A 118 -4.93 12.51 10.70
N GLN A 119 -5.83 11.54 10.56
CA GLN A 119 -6.40 10.81 11.69
C GLN A 119 -5.30 10.04 12.44
N LEU A 120 -4.40 9.35 11.73
CA LEU A 120 -3.29 8.63 12.35
C LEU A 120 -2.36 9.57 13.13
N ILE A 121 -2.04 10.75 12.60
CA ILE A 121 -1.27 11.78 13.33
C ILE A 121 -2.01 12.21 14.60
N GLN A 122 -3.31 12.49 14.51
CA GLN A 122 -4.12 12.88 15.66
C GLN A 122 -4.18 11.78 16.73
N GLN A 123 -4.10 10.52 16.32
CA GLN A 123 -4.04 9.35 17.21
C GLN A 123 -2.62 9.07 17.76
N GLY A 124 -1.64 9.92 17.46
CA GLY A 124 -0.29 9.83 18.00
C GLY A 124 0.71 9.05 17.15
N LEU A 125 0.46 8.87 15.85
CA LEU A 125 1.47 8.34 14.94
C LEU A 125 2.70 9.26 14.95
N GLY A 126 3.83 8.72 15.41
CA GLY A 126 5.11 9.43 15.57
C GLY A 126 5.84 9.69 14.25
N CYS A 127 5.20 10.33 13.27
CA CYS A 127 5.85 10.80 12.05
C CYS A 127 5.76 12.31 11.87
N GLN A 128 6.76 12.86 11.18
CA GLN A 128 6.83 14.28 10.83
C GLN A 128 6.57 14.42 9.32
N LEU A 129 5.32 14.67 8.96
CA LEU A 129 4.90 14.79 7.56
C LEU A 129 5.25 16.18 6.98
N TYR A 130 6.13 16.19 6.00
CA TYR A 130 6.40 17.33 5.13
C TYR A 130 5.46 17.30 3.93
N TRP A 131 4.44 18.17 3.94
CA TRP A 131 3.48 18.27 2.83
C TRP A 131 4.13 18.92 1.61
N LEU A 132 4.17 18.20 0.50
CA LEU A 132 4.72 18.66 -0.77
C LEU A 132 3.66 19.43 -1.59
N ASN A 133 2.39 19.10 -1.37
CA ASN A 133 1.22 19.80 -1.89
C ASN A 133 -0.03 19.34 -1.11
N GLU A 134 -1.23 19.57 -1.65
CA GLU A 134 -2.48 19.18 -1.01
C GLU A 134 -2.69 17.65 -0.90
N GLU A 135 -1.97 16.87 -1.68
CA GLU A 135 -2.23 15.44 -1.89
C GLU A 135 -1.12 14.52 -1.39
N PHE A 136 0.11 15.02 -1.34
CA PHE A 136 1.30 14.26 -1.02
C PHE A 136 2.05 14.85 0.18
N ALA A 137 2.53 13.97 1.04
CA ALA A 137 3.48 14.29 2.10
C ALA A 137 4.50 13.18 2.27
N ILE A 138 5.67 13.50 2.81
CA ILE A 138 6.72 12.52 3.09
C ILE A 138 7.25 12.68 4.51
N ASP A 139 7.74 11.59 5.08
CA ASP A 139 8.68 11.61 6.21
C ASP A 139 9.89 10.75 5.84
N PRO A 140 10.99 11.36 5.37
CA PRO A 140 12.19 10.62 4.98
C PRO A 140 12.81 9.80 6.11
N THR A 141 12.69 10.26 7.36
CA THR A 141 13.29 9.58 8.52
C THR A 141 12.65 8.22 8.77
N ASN A 142 11.33 8.15 8.57
CA ASN A 142 10.52 6.95 8.77
C ASN A 142 10.12 6.27 7.45
N LYS A 143 10.64 6.73 6.31
CA LYS A 143 10.29 6.26 4.95
C LYS A 143 8.78 6.21 4.71
N VAL A 144 8.08 7.26 5.19
CA VAL A 144 6.64 7.41 5.00
C VAL A 144 6.37 8.21 3.74
N LEU A 145 5.44 7.74 2.92
CA LEU A 145 4.81 8.50 1.86
C LEU A 145 3.30 8.51 2.07
N VAL A 146 2.70 9.70 2.11
CA VAL A 146 1.25 9.89 2.03
C VAL A 146 0.87 10.16 0.58
N THR A 147 -0.13 9.45 0.07
CA THR A 147 -0.67 9.63 -1.29
C THR A 147 -2.17 9.85 -1.27
N PRO A 148 -2.80 10.28 -2.39
CA PRO A 148 -4.22 10.09 -2.59
C PRO A 148 -4.66 8.64 -2.39
N TYR A 149 -5.93 8.42 -2.05
CA TYR A 149 -6.44 7.06 -1.87
C TYR A 149 -6.31 6.25 -3.17
N PHE A 150 -6.22 4.92 -3.04
CA PHE A 150 -6.07 3.99 -4.17
C PHE A 150 -7.40 3.83 -4.95
N ASP A 151 -7.80 4.92 -5.60
CA ASP A 151 -8.88 5.03 -6.55
C ASP A 151 -8.31 5.76 -7.77
N TYR A 152 -8.50 5.26 -8.99
CA TYR A 152 -7.96 5.89 -10.21
C TYR A 152 -8.47 7.31 -10.44
N ARG A 153 -9.57 7.72 -9.79
CA ARG A 153 -10.07 9.11 -9.80
C ARG A 153 -9.22 10.04 -8.92
N GLN A 154 -8.56 9.48 -7.91
CA GLN A 154 -7.73 10.21 -6.95
C GLN A 154 -6.25 10.04 -7.26
N LEU A 155 -5.79 8.81 -7.47
CA LEU A 155 -4.43 8.43 -7.82
C LEU A 155 -4.38 8.01 -9.31
N SER A 156 -4.37 9.01 -10.19
CA SER A 156 -4.25 8.84 -11.65
C SER A 156 -2.87 8.28 -12.05
N ASN A 157 -2.70 7.87 -13.31
CA ASN A 157 -1.40 7.38 -13.80
C ASN A 157 -0.26 8.41 -13.58
N GLU A 158 -0.51 9.70 -13.80
CA GLU A 158 0.48 10.76 -13.53
C GLU A 158 0.89 10.80 -12.05
N LYS A 159 -0.08 10.62 -11.14
CA LYS A 159 0.17 10.60 -9.70
C LYS A 159 0.81 9.30 -9.24
N ILE A 160 0.58 8.19 -9.94
CA ILE A 160 1.31 6.92 -9.76
C ILE A 160 2.80 7.14 -10.09
N GLU A 161 3.12 7.76 -11.23
CA GLU A 161 4.49 8.11 -11.61
C GLU A 161 5.15 9.04 -10.58
N ARG A 162 4.40 10.04 -10.09
CA ARG A 162 4.87 10.91 -9.00
C ARG A 162 5.15 10.12 -7.72
N SER A 163 4.27 9.19 -7.36
CA SER A 163 4.46 8.32 -6.19
C SER A 163 5.70 7.47 -6.32
N ALA A 164 5.97 6.90 -7.50
CA ALA A 164 7.17 6.13 -7.78
C ALA A 164 8.45 6.96 -7.56
N LYS A 165 8.48 8.20 -8.08
CA LYS A 165 9.62 9.12 -7.86
C LYS A 165 9.84 9.46 -6.38
N LEU A 166 8.76 9.71 -5.64
CA LEU A 166 8.84 9.99 -4.21
C LEU A 166 9.33 8.76 -3.43
N LEU A 167 8.84 7.57 -3.75
CA LEU A 167 9.30 6.31 -3.16
C LEU A 167 10.79 6.10 -3.39
N SER A 168 11.29 6.30 -4.61
CA SER A 168 12.72 6.21 -4.89
C SER A 168 13.53 7.20 -4.04
N SER A 169 13.04 8.42 -3.84
CA SER A 169 13.75 9.43 -3.03
C SER A 169 13.84 9.10 -1.54
N LEU A 170 13.00 8.19 -1.03
CA LEU A 170 13.03 7.73 0.38
C LEU A 170 14.07 6.63 0.63
N LEU A 171 14.68 6.11 -0.43
CA LEU A 171 15.68 5.03 -0.37
C LEU A 171 17.11 5.52 -0.59
N ILE A 172 17.30 6.82 -0.85
CA ILE A 172 18.59 7.46 -1.10
C ILE A 172 19.19 8.01 0.20
#